data_AF-A0A098Y392-F1
#
_entry.id   AF-A0A098Y392-F1
#
_cell.length_a   1.000
_cell.length_b   1.000
_cell.length_c   1.000
_cell.angle_alpha   90.00
_cell.angle_beta   90.00
_cell.angle_gamma   90.00
#
_symmetry.space_group_name_H-M   'P 1'
#
loop_
_entity.id
_entity.type
_entity.pdbx_description
1 polymer ?
#
loop_
_entity_poly.entity_id
_entity_poly.type
_entity_poly.pdbx_seq_one_letter_code
_entity_poly.pdbx_strand_id
1 'polypeptide(L)'
;MAPRAMVLTATIAGLVAGAVMSIEKMLEAALRGKGFWRPPNLIASMLLGPRVDTGRFLLGGFLVGMALHALASAFMGWLYGVAIAEHVDQWPALLQILLILGYAVVHWASYQYLIMPWLAPVMNRNSSPLSLAVAHMVWALAFAAWFLPMSGQ
;
A
#
# COMPACT_ATOMS: atom_id res chain seq x y z
N MET A 1 -2.11 -14.23 -20.51
CA MET A 1 -2.47 -12.81 -20.82
C MET A 1 -1.27 -12.15 -21.53
N ALA A 2 -1.48 -11.17 -22.42
CA ALA A 2 -0.34 -10.44 -23.02
C ALA A 2 0.43 -9.64 -21.94
N PRO A 3 1.78 -9.54 -22.00
CA PRO A 3 2.64 -8.84 -21.03
C PRO A 3 2.08 -7.49 -20.53
N ARG A 4 1.71 -6.62 -21.47
CA ARG A 4 1.20 -5.27 -21.18
C ARG A 4 -0.12 -5.29 -20.40
N ALA A 5 -1.01 -6.22 -20.73
CA ALA A 5 -2.28 -6.34 -20.02
C ALA A 5 -2.07 -6.87 -18.60
N MET A 6 -1.08 -7.73 -18.39
CA MET A 6 -0.74 -8.27 -17.07
C MET A 6 -0.19 -7.19 -16.14
N VAL A 7 0.74 -6.37 -16.64
CA VAL A 7 1.28 -5.22 -15.89
C VAL A 7 0.19 -4.21 -15.56
N LEU A 8 -0.69 -3.89 -16.52
CA LEU A 8 -1.83 -2.99 -16.27
C LEU A 8 -2.77 -3.54 -15.19
N THR A 9 -3.12 -4.84 -15.29
CA THR A 9 -3.96 -5.53 -14.30
C THR A 9 -3.33 -5.48 -12.92
N ALA A 10 -2.04 -5.82 -12.80
CA ALA A 10 -1.31 -5.73 -11.54
C ALA A 10 -1.27 -4.29 -10.98
N THR A 11 -1.12 -3.28 -11.84
CA THR A 11 -1.11 -1.86 -11.44
C THR A 11 -2.46 -1.44 -10.86
N ILE A 12 -3.57 -1.82 -11.52
CA ILE A 12 -4.93 -1.55 -11.03
C ILE A 12 -5.21 -2.32 -9.73
N ALA A 13 -4.79 -3.59 -9.65
CA ALA A 13 -4.86 -4.37 -8.42
C ALA A 13 -4.14 -3.66 -7.25
N GLY A 14 -2.97 -3.08 -7.53
CA GLY A 14 -2.20 -2.29 -6.59
C GLY A 14 -2.98 -1.09 -6.06
N LEU A 15 -3.65 -0.33 -6.95
CA LEU A 15 -4.51 0.79 -6.57
C LEU A 15 -5.70 0.37 -5.71
N VAL A 16 -6.40 -0.70 -6.10
CA VAL A 16 -7.55 -1.23 -5.34
C VAL A 16 -7.10 -1.69 -3.95
N ALA A 17 -6.04 -2.47 -3.87
CA ALA A 17 -5.44 -2.92 -2.61
C ALA A 17 -4.97 -1.75 -1.75
N GLY A 18 -4.38 -0.73 -2.38
CA GLY A 18 -3.98 0.52 -1.74
C GLY A 18 -5.16 1.24 -1.09
N ALA A 19 -6.31 1.32 -1.76
CA ALA A 19 -7.52 1.91 -1.21
C ALA A 19 -8.03 1.11 0.00
N VAL A 20 -8.08 -0.22 -0.08
CA VAL A 20 -8.50 -1.09 1.03
C VAL A 20 -7.59 -0.90 2.25
N MET A 21 -6.27 -0.92 2.05
CA MET A 21 -5.28 -0.64 3.09
C MET A 21 -5.47 0.76 3.69
N SER A 22 -5.73 1.78 2.87
CA SER A 22 -5.94 3.15 3.33
C SER A 22 -7.14 3.24 4.27
N ILE A 23 -8.27 2.62 3.89
CA ILE A 23 -9.48 2.58 4.72
C ILE A 23 -9.21 1.87 6.05
N GLU A 24 -8.51 0.72 6.02
CA GLU A 24 -8.13 0.00 7.24
C GLU A 24 -7.33 0.90 8.19
N LYS A 25 -6.30 1.58 7.69
CA LYS A 25 -5.47 2.51 8.48
C LYS A 25 -6.28 3.68 9.05
N MET A 26 -7.25 4.20 8.29
CA MET A 26 -8.11 5.30 8.72
C MET A 26 -9.04 4.85 9.84
N LEU A 27 -9.61 3.64 9.74
CA LEU A 27 -10.41 3.03 10.79
C LEU A 27 -9.57 2.76 12.04
N GLU A 28 -8.39 2.17 11.90
CA GLU A 28 -7.48 1.94 13.03
C GLU A 28 -7.12 3.26 13.73
N ALA A 29 -6.81 4.31 12.98
CA ALA A 29 -6.51 5.62 13.53
C ALA A 29 -7.71 6.22 14.28
N ALA A 30 -8.93 6.07 13.75
CA ALA A 30 -10.16 6.50 14.43
C ALA A 30 -10.37 5.72 15.74
N LEU A 31 -10.25 4.39 15.71
CA LEU A 31 -10.41 3.52 16.89
C LEU A 31 -9.39 3.81 17.99
N ARG A 32 -8.18 4.24 17.63
CA ARG A 32 -7.13 4.66 18.58
C ARG A 32 -7.25 6.11 19.06
N GLY A 33 -8.32 6.82 18.70
CA GLY A 33 -8.53 8.23 19.08
C GLY A 33 -7.58 9.21 18.38
N LYS A 34 -6.87 8.78 17.32
CA LYS A 34 -5.93 9.61 16.56
C LYS A 34 -6.60 10.46 15.48
N GLY A 35 -7.86 10.15 15.15
CA GLY A 35 -8.65 10.79 14.10
C GLY A 35 -8.61 10.03 12.78
N PHE A 36 -9.79 9.89 12.14
CA PHE A 36 -9.97 9.13 10.89
C PHE A 36 -9.09 9.63 9.74
N TRP A 37 -8.88 10.95 9.66
CA TRP A 37 -8.10 11.60 8.60
C TRP A 37 -6.59 11.61 8.86
N ARG A 38 -6.14 11.02 9.97
CA ARG A 38 -4.73 11.06 10.32
C ARG A 38 -3.82 10.37 9.30
N PRO A 39 -4.11 9.17 8.78
CA PRO A 39 -3.21 8.51 7.83
C PRO A 39 -2.89 9.33 6.57
N PRO A 40 -3.85 9.87 5.80
CA PRO A 40 -3.52 10.70 4.65
C PRO A 40 -2.78 11.98 5.05
N ASN A 41 -3.14 12.61 6.18
CA ASN A 41 -2.40 13.76 6.71
C ASN A 41 -0.94 13.43 7.06
N LEU A 42 -0.71 12.25 7.63
CA LEU A 42 0.62 11.78 8.00
C LEU A 42 1.49 11.52 6.77
N ILE A 43 0.92 10.94 5.71
CA ILE A 43 1.59 10.79 4.41
C ILE A 43 1.89 12.18 3.81
N ALA A 44 0.92 13.09 3.83
CA ALA A 44 1.08 14.45 3.32
C ALA A 44 2.16 15.25 4.05
N SER A 45 2.47 14.91 5.31
CA SER A 45 3.54 15.56 6.08
C SER A 45 4.92 15.45 5.45
N MET A 46 5.12 14.47 4.55
CA MET A 46 6.35 14.32 3.76
C MET A 46 6.64 15.53 2.87
N LEU A 47 5.58 16.17 2.33
CA LEU A 47 5.71 17.32 1.42
C LEU A 47 5.26 18.63 2.06
N LEU A 48 4.24 18.59 2.90
CA LEU A 48 3.62 19.78 3.51
C LEU A 48 4.16 20.09 4.92
N GLY A 49 5.07 19.25 5.43
CA GLY A 49 5.69 19.38 6.73
C GLY A 49 4.84 18.87 7.90
N PRO A 50 5.38 18.86 9.13
CA PRO A 50 4.73 18.20 10.28
C PRO A 50 3.39 18.79 10.70
N ARG A 51 3.10 20.05 10.35
CA ARG A 51 1.89 20.77 10.77
C ARG A 51 0.59 20.18 10.21
N VAL A 52 0.66 19.40 9.14
CA VAL A 52 -0.54 18.78 8.56
C VAL A 52 -1.00 17.51 9.31
N ASP A 53 -0.17 16.89 10.16
CA ASP A 53 -0.55 15.71 10.98
C ASP A 53 -1.47 16.10 12.15
N THR A 54 -2.74 16.39 11.84
CA THR A 54 -3.73 16.88 12.83
C THR A 54 -4.82 15.87 13.19
N GLY A 55 -4.93 14.77 12.45
CA GLY A 55 -6.06 13.83 12.55
C GLY A 55 -7.43 14.36 12.10
N ARG A 56 -7.53 15.65 11.74
CA ARG A 56 -8.74 16.32 11.25
C ARG A 56 -8.76 16.36 9.72
N PHE A 57 -9.94 16.51 9.13
CA PHE A 57 -10.04 16.70 7.68
C PHE A 57 -9.35 18.00 7.27
N LEU A 58 -8.35 17.89 6.41
CA LEU A 58 -7.66 19.00 5.77
C LEU A 58 -7.63 18.70 4.28
N LEU A 59 -8.27 19.52 3.45
CA LEU A 59 -8.38 19.25 2.01
C LEU A 59 -7.00 19.03 1.37
N GLY A 60 -6.03 19.89 1.66
CA GLY A 60 -4.65 19.75 1.17
C GLY A 60 -3.95 18.49 1.67
N GLY A 61 -4.13 18.14 2.96
CA GLY A 61 -3.57 16.92 3.54
C GLY A 61 -4.18 15.66 2.93
N PHE A 62 -5.49 15.66 2.72
CA PHE A 62 -6.20 14.58 2.04
C PHE A 62 -5.73 14.41 0.59
N LEU A 63 -5.73 15.46 -0.22
CA LEU A 63 -5.37 15.37 -1.63
C LEU A 63 -3.91 14.92 -1.83
N VAL A 64 -2.97 15.54 -1.12
CA VAL A 64 -1.54 15.17 -1.23
C VAL A 64 -1.28 13.78 -0.68
N GLY A 65 -1.86 13.46 0.49
CA GLY A 65 -1.69 12.15 1.12
C GLY A 65 -2.24 11.01 0.25
N MET A 66 -3.45 11.16 -0.27
CA MET A 66 -4.07 10.16 -1.13
C MET A 66 -3.37 10.05 -2.49
N ALA A 67 -2.89 11.16 -3.06
CA ALA A 67 -2.12 11.11 -4.32
C ALA A 67 -0.81 10.33 -4.14
N LEU A 68 -0.05 10.61 -3.08
CA LEU A 68 1.19 9.88 -2.77
C LEU A 68 0.93 8.41 -2.47
N HIS A 69 -0.13 8.11 -1.70
CA HIS A 69 -0.52 6.73 -1.40
C HIS A 69 -0.93 5.96 -2.64
N ALA A 70 -1.74 6.57 -3.52
CA ALA A 70 -2.15 5.98 -4.78
C ALA A 70 -0.95 5.74 -5.70
N LEU A 71 -0.01 6.68 -5.79
CA LEU A 71 1.21 6.53 -6.58
C LEU A 71 2.06 5.36 -6.07
N ALA A 72 2.29 5.28 -4.76
CA ALA A 72 3.03 4.17 -4.15
C ALA A 72 2.31 2.82 -4.38
N SER A 73 0.98 2.80 -4.23
CA SER A 73 0.16 1.60 -4.43
C SER A 73 0.17 1.11 -5.88
N ALA A 74 0.06 2.03 -6.85
CA ALA A 74 0.22 1.73 -8.27
C ALA A 74 1.62 1.21 -8.58
N PHE A 75 2.66 1.85 -8.02
CA PHE A 75 4.05 1.44 -8.22
C PHE A 75 4.30 0.02 -7.69
N MET A 76 3.76 -0.34 -6.52
CA MET A 76 3.85 -1.70 -6.00
C MET A 76 3.23 -2.72 -6.95
N GLY A 77 2.00 -2.47 -7.39
CA GLY A 77 1.31 -3.35 -8.32
C GLY A 77 2.02 -3.46 -9.67
N TRP A 78 2.47 -2.33 -10.21
CA TRP A 78 3.27 -2.29 -11.44
C TRP A 78 4.56 -3.10 -11.31
N LEU A 79 5.29 -2.94 -10.20
CA LEU A 79 6.54 -3.66 -9.95
C LEU A 79 6.31 -5.17 -9.86
N TYR A 80 5.23 -5.60 -9.19
CA TYR A 80 4.82 -7.01 -9.20
C TYR A 80 4.53 -7.50 -10.62
N GLY A 81 3.76 -6.71 -11.39
CA GLY A 81 3.41 -7.05 -12.77
C GLY A 81 4.63 -7.24 -13.67
N VAL A 82 5.60 -6.32 -13.61
CA VAL A 82 6.80 -6.34 -14.47
C VAL A 82 7.81 -7.39 -14.02
N ALA A 83 8.03 -7.53 -12.71
CA ALA A 83 9.13 -8.35 -12.20
C ALA A 83 8.72 -9.80 -11.89
N ILE A 84 7.45 -10.03 -11.54
CA ILE A 84 7.02 -11.30 -10.93
C ILE A 84 5.95 -11.98 -11.77
N ALA A 85 4.88 -11.27 -12.14
CA ALA A 85 3.65 -11.89 -12.62
C ALA A 85 3.84 -12.83 -13.83
N GLU A 86 4.68 -12.46 -14.80
CA GLU A 86 4.92 -13.28 -16.00
C GLU A 86 5.65 -14.60 -15.71
N HIS A 87 6.39 -14.68 -14.61
CA HIS A 87 7.18 -15.86 -14.25
C HIS A 87 6.41 -16.88 -13.43
N VAL A 88 5.21 -16.52 -12.96
CA VAL A 88 4.42 -17.30 -12.00
C VAL A 88 2.97 -17.51 -12.44
N ASP A 89 2.65 -17.18 -13.69
CA ASP A 89 1.29 -17.22 -14.24
C ASP A 89 0.69 -18.64 -14.28
N GLN A 90 1.54 -19.66 -14.44
CA GLN A 90 1.16 -21.08 -14.42
C GLN A 90 1.25 -21.73 -13.03
N TRP A 91 1.63 -20.99 -11.99
CA TRP A 91 1.75 -21.57 -10.65
C TRP A 91 0.36 -21.88 -10.07
N PRO A 92 0.24 -22.86 -9.17
CA PRO A 92 -0.97 -23.02 -8.37
C PRO A 92 -1.33 -21.73 -7.62
N ALA A 93 -2.63 -21.39 -7.58
CA ALA A 93 -3.12 -20.16 -6.94
C ALA A 93 -2.61 -19.97 -5.50
N LEU A 94 -2.54 -21.06 -4.71
CA LEU A 94 -2.01 -21.02 -3.36
C LEU A 94 -0.55 -20.52 -3.30
N LEU A 95 0.31 -20.96 -4.22
CA LEU A 95 1.71 -20.51 -4.25
C LEU A 95 1.83 -19.04 -4.64
N GLN A 96 0.98 -18.55 -5.54
CA GLN A 96 0.94 -17.13 -5.89
C GLN A 96 0.45 -16.27 -4.73
N ILE A 97 -0.57 -16.72 -3.98
CA ILE A 97 -1.01 -16.03 -2.76
C ILE A 97 0.15 -15.93 -1.76
N LEU A 98 0.85 -17.03 -1.50
CA LEU A 98 2.01 -17.05 -0.61
C LEU A 98 3.13 -16.14 -1.10
N LEU A 99 3.37 -16.08 -2.41
CA LEU A 99 4.35 -15.19 -3.03
C LEU A 99 3.95 -13.71 -2.87
N ILE A 100 2.69 -13.36 -3.09
CA ILE A 100 2.17 -11.99 -2.91
C ILE A 100 2.28 -11.56 -1.43
N LEU A 101 1.98 -12.47 -0.49
CA LEU A 101 2.18 -12.22 0.94
C LEU A 101 3.66 -11.99 1.26
N GLY A 102 4.56 -12.84 0.75
CA GLY A 102 6.00 -12.67 0.90
C GLY A 102 6.51 -11.35 0.31
N TYR A 103 6.03 -10.99 -0.90
CA TYR A 103 6.32 -9.71 -1.55
C TYR A 103 5.91 -8.52 -0.67
N ALA A 104 4.72 -8.56 -0.08
CA ALA A 104 4.25 -7.49 0.80
C ALA A 104 5.04 -7.41 2.12
N VAL A 105 5.50 -8.53 2.68
CA VAL A 105 6.41 -8.54 3.85
C VAL A 105 7.74 -7.88 3.50
N VAL A 106 8.34 -8.25 2.35
CA VAL A 106 9.61 -7.66 1.89
C VAL A 106 9.46 -6.16 1.63
N HIS A 107 8.36 -5.75 1.01
CA HIS A 107 8.08 -4.33 0.78
C HIS A 107 7.89 -3.58 2.11
N TRP A 108 7.09 -4.12 3.02
CA TRP A 108 6.89 -3.52 4.35
C TRP A 108 8.22 -3.33 5.07
N ALA A 109 9.06 -4.37 5.13
CA ALA A 109 10.34 -4.31 5.84
C ALA A 109 11.28 -3.29 5.18
N SER A 110 11.41 -3.33 3.86
CA SER A 110 12.20 -2.36 3.10
C SER A 110 11.72 -0.94 3.34
N TYR A 111 10.41 -0.72 3.30
CA TYR A 111 9.84 0.59 3.51
C TYR A 111 10.05 1.08 4.96
N GLN A 112 9.73 0.25 5.94
CA GLN A 112 9.81 0.59 7.37
C GLN A 112 11.22 0.87 7.84
N TYR A 113 12.20 0.08 7.41
CA TYR A 113 13.55 0.13 7.97
C TYR A 113 14.58 0.82 7.08
N LEU A 114 14.36 0.87 5.76
CA LEU A 114 15.32 1.48 4.82
C LEU A 114 14.82 2.82 4.28
N ILE A 115 13.56 2.91 3.87
CA ILE A 115 13.05 4.08 3.14
C ILE A 115 12.50 5.15 4.10
N MET A 116 11.57 4.77 4.97
CA MET A 116 10.81 5.70 5.81
C MET A 116 11.67 6.55 6.77
N PRO A 117 12.75 6.04 7.39
CA PRO A 117 13.59 6.85 8.27
C PRO A 117 14.20 8.07 7.57
N TRP A 118 14.48 7.96 6.26
CA TRP A 118 15.09 9.00 5.46
C TRP A 118 14.05 9.85 4.72
N LEU A 119 13.09 9.21 4.08
CA LEU A 119 12.11 9.86 3.22
C LEU A 119 10.95 10.49 4.00
N ALA A 120 10.55 9.89 5.13
CA ALA A 120 9.35 10.26 5.87
C ALA A 120 9.56 10.16 7.40
N PRO A 121 10.52 10.90 7.98
CA PRO A 121 10.92 10.74 9.38
C PRO A 121 9.82 11.06 10.40
N VAL A 122 8.83 11.89 10.04
CA VAL A 122 7.64 12.16 10.87
C VAL A 122 6.74 10.94 10.93
N MET A 123 6.47 10.33 9.77
CA MET A 123 5.67 9.11 9.69
C MET A 123 6.36 7.94 10.39
N ASN A 124 7.69 7.82 10.25
CA ASN A 124 8.47 6.79 10.92
C ASN A 124 8.31 6.83 12.45
N ARG A 125 8.34 8.03 13.04
CA ARG A 125 8.17 8.23 14.49
C ARG A 125 6.74 7.99 14.99
N ASN A 126 5.75 8.16 14.11
CA ASN A 126 4.32 8.11 14.49
C ASN A 126 3.61 6.82 14.06
N SER A 127 4.31 5.94 13.35
CA SER A 127 3.79 4.65 12.87
C SER A 127 4.32 3.52 13.73
N SER A 128 3.45 2.55 14.05
CA SER A 128 3.89 1.30 14.69
C SER A 128 4.34 0.34 13.58
N PRO A 129 5.56 -0.23 13.66
CA PRO A 129 6.03 -1.20 12.66
C PRO A 129 5.08 -2.38 12.47
N LEU A 130 4.57 -2.92 13.58
CA LEU A 130 3.62 -4.04 13.56
C LEU A 130 2.29 -3.65 12.89
N SER A 131 1.74 -2.50 13.26
CA SER A 131 0.52 -1.95 12.65
C SER A 131 0.70 -1.73 11.15
N LEU A 132 1.87 -1.27 10.71
CA LEU A 132 2.17 -1.12 9.29
C LEU A 132 2.34 -2.47 8.57
N ALA A 133 2.89 -3.49 9.25
CA ALA A 133 2.99 -4.85 8.73
C ALA A 133 1.59 -5.44 8.46
N VAL A 134 0.68 -5.32 9.43
CA VAL A 134 -0.71 -5.77 9.29
C VAL A 134 -1.38 -5.10 8.08
N ALA A 135 -1.19 -3.79 7.92
CA ALA A 135 -1.74 -3.05 6.80
C ALA A 135 -1.19 -3.54 5.43
N HIS A 136 0.09 -3.91 5.35
CA HIS A 136 0.64 -4.53 4.14
C HIS A 136 0.10 -5.94 3.89
N MET A 137 -0.25 -6.69 4.94
CA MET A 137 -0.94 -7.98 4.75
C MET A 137 -2.36 -7.79 4.23
N VAL A 138 -3.07 -6.76 4.71
CA VAL A 138 -4.39 -6.37 4.17
C VAL A 138 -4.26 -5.98 2.70
N TRP A 139 -3.24 -5.19 2.34
CA TRP A 139 -2.93 -4.89 0.95
C TRP A 139 -2.68 -6.16 0.13
N ALA A 140 -1.85 -7.09 0.61
CA ALA A 140 -1.50 -8.32 -0.10
C ALA A 140 -2.72 -9.20 -0.38
N LEU A 141 -3.61 -9.35 0.61
CA LEU A 141 -4.83 -10.13 0.48
C LEU A 141 -5.80 -9.48 -0.51
N ALA A 142 -6.00 -8.15 -0.43
CA ALA A 142 -6.83 -7.42 -1.38
C ALA A 142 -6.25 -7.47 -2.80
N PHE A 143 -4.93 -7.38 -2.92
CA PHE A 143 -4.22 -7.48 -4.19
C PHE A 143 -4.43 -8.86 -4.81
N ALA A 144 -4.18 -9.94 -4.06
CA ALA A 144 -4.37 -11.31 -4.55
C ALA A 144 -5.82 -11.59 -4.93
N ALA A 145 -6.78 -11.15 -4.10
CA ALA A 145 -8.21 -11.33 -4.34
C ALA A 145 -8.70 -10.63 -5.61
N TRP A 146 -8.07 -9.53 -6.01
CA TRP A 146 -8.41 -8.81 -7.24
C TRP A 146 -7.60 -9.28 -8.46
N PHE A 147 -6.30 -9.46 -8.29
CA PHE A 147 -5.37 -9.77 -9.38
C PHE A 147 -5.56 -11.17 -9.96
N LEU A 148 -5.69 -12.20 -9.11
CA LEU A 148 -5.72 -13.60 -9.56
C LEU A 148 -6.95 -13.94 -10.42
N PRO A 149 -8.18 -13.53 -10.07
CA PRO A 149 -9.33 -13.77 -10.94
C PRO A 149 -9.23 -13.02 -12.28
N MET A 150 -8.57 -11.86 -12.29
CA MET A 150 -8.42 -11.04 -13.49
C MET A 150 -7.29 -11.52 -14.41
N SER A 151 -6.30 -12.24 -13.87
CA SER A 151 -5.18 -12.78 -14.65
C SER A 151 -5.56 -14.04 -15.46
N GLY A 152 -6.76 -14.59 -15.25
CA GLY A 152 -7.31 -15.73 -16.00
C GLY A 152 -7.08 -17.08 -15.34
N GLN A 153 -7.02 -17.11 -14.00
CA GLN A 153 -6.99 -18.34 -13.20
C GLN A 153 -8.34 -18.66 -12.58
#